data_AF-A0AA36CVM5-F1
#
_entry.id   AF-A0AA36CVM5-F1
#
_cell.length_a   1.000
_cell.length_b   1.000
_cell.length_c   1.000
_cell.angle_alpha   90.00
_cell.angle_beta   90.00
_cell.angle_gamma   90.00
#
_symmetry.space_group_name_H-M   'P 1'
#
loop_
_entity.id
_entity.type
_entity.pdbx_description
1 polymer ?
#
loop_
_entity_poly.entity_id
_entity_poly.type
_entity_poly.pdbx_seq_one_letter_code
_entity_poly.pdbx_strand_id
1 'polypeptide(L)'
;MVVNSFADLDEGMMINQGTSTSRQPQLGFHSIHGQNLILQANTRIARRKESFCKGLAFSNRPIGIDEIVCLRLTEVTMNWSGVMRFGVTSVNPEVYRGGTIPKFACPDLTNKDGYWAKAVPERYSVEGNMIHFYVTEAGELFYGINGVQKGIFLTNINVDTPLWAMVDIYGNSVAVEFVGG
;
A
#
# COMPACT_ATOMS: atom_id res chain seq x y z
N MET A 1 -24.39 -9.20 -3.03
CA MET A 1 -24.00 -8.69 -1.70
C MET A 1 -22.83 -7.74 -1.95
N VAL A 2 -23.00 -6.44 -1.74
CA VAL A 2 -21.89 -5.48 -1.88
C VAL A 2 -21.08 -5.59 -0.60
N VAL A 3 -19.87 -6.12 -0.70
CA VAL A 3 -18.97 -6.26 0.44
C VAL A 3 -18.36 -4.88 0.69
N ASN A 4 -18.74 -4.23 1.80
CA ASN A 4 -18.34 -2.85 2.07
C ASN A 4 -17.00 -2.77 2.77
N SER A 5 -16.55 -3.85 3.42
CA SER A 5 -15.23 -3.96 4.06
C SER A 5 -14.70 -5.39 4.04
N PHE A 6 -13.39 -5.55 4.26
CA PHE A 6 -12.77 -6.87 4.48
C PHE A 6 -13.19 -7.48 5.83
N ALA A 7 -13.52 -6.64 6.82
CA ALA A 7 -13.98 -7.08 8.14
C ALA A 7 -15.36 -7.76 8.08
N ASP A 8 -16.18 -7.44 7.07
CA ASP A 8 -17.46 -8.12 6.82
C ASP A 8 -17.27 -9.56 6.30
N LEU A 9 -16.05 -9.91 5.84
CA LEU A 9 -15.73 -11.25 5.35
C LEU A 9 -15.18 -12.17 6.46
N ASP A 10 -14.65 -11.61 7.55
CA ASP A 10 -14.05 -12.37 8.64
C ASP A 10 -14.18 -11.60 9.97
N GLU A 11 -15.22 -11.90 10.74
CA GLU A 11 -15.56 -11.21 11.99
C GLU A 11 -14.40 -11.28 13.00
N GLY A 12 -13.88 -10.12 13.44
CA GLY A 12 -12.83 -10.01 14.46
C GLY A 12 -11.42 -9.77 13.92
N MET A 13 -11.24 -9.70 12.60
CA MET A 13 -9.96 -9.40 11.99
C MET A 13 -9.56 -7.92 12.16
N MET A 14 -8.37 -7.67 12.70
CA MET A 14 -7.84 -6.30 12.83
C MET A 14 -7.17 -5.88 11.51
N ILE A 15 -7.82 -4.98 10.78
CA ILE A 15 -7.31 -4.47 9.51
C ILE A 15 -6.62 -3.14 9.75
N ASN A 16 -5.37 -3.03 9.27
CA ASN A 16 -4.59 -1.79 9.31
C ASN A 16 -4.38 -1.23 10.75
N GLN A 17 -4.46 -2.07 11.79
CA GLN A 17 -4.43 -1.70 13.21
C GLN A 17 -3.47 -2.57 14.04
N GLY A 18 -2.42 -3.11 13.42
CA GLY A 18 -1.51 -4.06 14.06
C GLY A 18 -2.05 -5.49 14.05
N THR A 19 -1.62 -6.28 15.01
CA THR A 19 -2.03 -7.68 15.18
C THR A 19 -2.94 -7.83 16.41
N SER A 20 -3.54 -9.01 16.57
CA SER A 20 -4.35 -9.32 17.75
C SER A 20 -3.57 -9.22 19.07
N THR A 21 -2.25 -9.41 19.04
CA THR A 21 -1.34 -9.35 20.19
C THR A 21 -0.66 -7.98 20.36
N SER A 22 -0.62 -7.16 19.31
CA SER A 22 0.00 -5.82 19.33
C SER A 22 -0.86 -4.84 18.54
N ARG A 23 -1.83 -4.21 19.22
CA ARG A 23 -2.68 -3.18 18.61
C ARG A 23 -1.89 -1.92 18.34
N GLN A 24 -2.14 -1.33 17.19
CA GLN A 24 -1.51 -0.09 16.74
C GLN A 24 -2.58 0.91 16.27
N PRO A 25 -2.26 2.21 16.19
CA PRO A 25 -3.14 3.18 15.55
C PRO A 25 -3.51 2.77 14.13
N GLN A 26 -4.70 3.15 13.69
CA GLN A 26 -5.16 2.94 12.32
C GLN A 26 -4.16 3.48 11.28
N LEU A 27 -3.80 2.67 10.28
CA LEU A 27 -2.93 3.14 9.19
C LEU A 27 -3.60 4.25 8.40
N GLY A 28 -2.81 5.30 8.18
CA GLY A 28 -3.03 6.31 7.16
C GLY A 28 -1.79 6.44 6.28
N PHE A 29 -1.84 7.35 5.33
CA PHE A 29 -0.69 7.73 4.53
C PHE A 29 0.18 8.74 5.27
N HIS A 30 1.49 8.56 5.18
CA HIS A 30 2.48 9.48 5.74
C HIS A 30 2.36 10.86 5.07
N SER A 31 2.62 11.92 5.83
CA SER A 31 2.72 13.29 5.30
C SER A 31 3.85 13.49 4.27
N ILE A 32 4.77 12.53 4.16
CA ILE A 32 5.83 12.51 3.17
C ILE A 32 5.34 11.62 2.04
N HIS A 33 5.02 12.23 0.91
CA HIS A 33 4.46 11.57 -0.26
C HIS A 33 4.84 12.31 -1.54
N GLY A 34 4.63 11.67 -2.68
CA GLY A 34 4.96 12.20 -3.99
C GLY A 34 4.23 13.50 -4.28
N GLN A 35 4.88 14.38 -5.04
CA GLN A 35 4.43 15.74 -5.34
C GLN A 35 3.04 15.80 -6.00
N ASN A 36 2.64 14.73 -6.68
CA ASN A 36 1.37 14.65 -7.41
C ASN A 36 0.25 14.00 -6.59
N LEU A 37 0.50 13.68 -5.32
CA LEU A 37 -0.52 13.18 -4.42
C LEU A 37 -1.10 14.28 -3.54
N ILE A 38 -2.38 14.16 -3.26
CA ILE A 38 -3.09 14.90 -2.22
C ILE A 38 -3.63 13.86 -1.24
N LEU A 39 -3.40 14.09 0.05
CA LEU A 39 -4.00 13.27 1.11
C LEU A 39 -5.37 13.83 1.50
N GLN A 40 -6.36 12.94 1.61
CA GLN A 40 -7.75 13.25 1.92
C GLN A 40 -8.23 12.37 3.09
N ALA A 41 -9.43 12.65 3.60
CA ALA A 41 -10.09 11.87 4.65
C ALA A 41 -9.17 11.58 5.85
N ASN A 42 -8.59 12.63 6.46
CA ASN A 42 -7.64 12.51 7.56
C ASN A 42 -6.46 11.58 7.24
N THR A 43 -5.86 11.77 6.06
CA THR A 43 -4.75 10.96 5.52
C THR A 43 -5.08 9.51 5.20
N ARG A 44 -6.36 9.11 5.18
CA ARG A 44 -6.76 7.73 4.83
C ARG A 44 -6.78 7.47 3.33
N ILE A 45 -6.93 8.52 2.52
CA ILE A 45 -6.96 8.43 1.05
C ILE A 45 -5.77 9.20 0.50
N ALA A 46 -5.03 8.59 -0.43
CA ALA A 46 -4.05 9.25 -1.28
C ALA A 46 -4.59 9.29 -2.70
N ARG A 47 -4.72 10.49 -3.26
CA ARG A 47 -5.27 10.72 -4.60
C ARG A 47 -4.26 11.43 -5.48
N ARG A 48 -3.98 10.88 -6.67
CA ARG A 48 -3.16 11.52 -7.69
C ARG A 48 -3.96 12.62 -8.38
N LYS A 49 -3.49 13.86 -8.29
CA LYS A 49 -4.17 15.03 -8.90
C LYS A 49 -3.89 15.16 -10.41
N GLU A 50 -2.64 14.93 -10.80
CA GLU A 50 -2.13 15.24 -12.13
C GLU A 50 -0.97 14.29 -12.49
N SER A 51 -0.64 14.24 -13.79
CA SER A 51 0.45 13.44 -14.35
C SER A 51 0.28 11.92 -14.15
N PHE A 52 1.29 11.17 -14.57
CA PHE A 52 1.39 9.71 -14.47
C PHE A 52 2.52 9.25 -13.53
N CYS A 53 3.29 10.17 -12.93
CA CYS A 53 4.44 9.85 -12.07
C CYS A 53 4.40 10.64 -10.75
N LYS A 54 5.39 10.41 -9.88
CA LYS A 54 5.50 11.02 -8.53
C LYS A 54 4.26 10.71 -7.68
N GLY A 55 3.76 9.47 -7.79
CA GLY A 55 2.60 8.94 -7.09
C GLY A 55 2.96 8.07 -5.88
N LEU A 56 4.16 8.19 -5.33
CA LEU A 56 4.63 7.40 -4.19
C LEU A 56 3.98 7.84 -2.88
N ALA A 57 3.47 6.89 -2.11
CA ALA A 57 2.97 7.09 -0.76
C ALA A 57 3.47 5.97 0.16
N PHE A 58 3.56 6.29 1.45
CA PHE A 58 4.01 5.37 2.49
C PHE A 58 2.98 5.31 3.62
N SER A 59 2.97 4.25 4.43
CA SER A 59 2.20 4.26 5.68
C SER A 59 2.75 5.31 6.66
N ASN A 60 1.89 5.86 7.51
CA ASN A 60 2.26 6.85 8.53
C ASN A 60 3.00 6.24 9.75
N ARG A 61 3.05 4.92 9.84
CA ARG A 61 3.82 4.16 10.84
C ARG A 61 4.33 2.86 10.24
N PRO A 62 5.28 2.18 10.90
CA PRO A 62 5.61 0.81 10.56
C PRO A 62 4.41 -0.12 10.66
N ILE A 63 4.35 -1.11 9.78
CA ILE A 63 3.45 -2.25 9.87
C ILE A 63 4.09 -3.36 10.71
N GLY A 64 3.27 -4.07 11.47
CA GLY A 64 3.70 -5.28 12.17
C GLY A 64 3.95 -6.44 11.20
N ILE A 65 4.78 -7.38 11.61
CA ILE A 65 4.81 -8.71 10.99
C ILE A 65 3.44 -9.37 11.22
N ASP A 66 2.92 -10.02 10.18
CA ASP A 66 1.58 -10.58 10.09
C ASP A 66 0.43 -9.56 10.33
N GLU A 67 0.72 -8.26 10.36
CA GLU A 67 -0.32 -7.22 10.31
C GLU A 67 -0.99 -7.23 8.94
N ILE A 68 -2.32 -7.30 8.93
CA ILE A 68 -3.07 -7.29 7.69
C ILE A 68 -3.28 -5.86 7.25
N VAL A 69 -2.61 -5.52 6.16
CA VAL A 69 -2.76 -4.25 5.47
C VAL A 69 -3.82 -4.40 4.38
N CYS A 70 -4.81 -3.51 4.34
CA CYS A 70 -5.85 -3.52 3.32
C CYS A 70 -6.02 -2.14 2.66
N LEU A 71 -5.91 -2.13 1.34
CA LEU A 71 -6.03 -0.97 0.47
C LEU A 71 -7.23 -1.11 -0.45
N ARG A 72 -8.05 -0.08 -0.61
CA ARG A 72 -9.13 -0.02 -1.60
C ARG A 72 -8.73 0.90 -2.75
N LEU A 73 -8.92 0.43 -3.99
CA LEU A 73 -8.85 1.28 -5.17
C LEU A 73 -10.13 2.11 -5.24
N THR A 74 -10.11 3.35 -4.74
CA THR A 74 -11.31 4.19 -4.67
C THR A 74 -11.61 4.94 -5.96
N GLU A 75 -10.64 5.01 -6.87
CA GLU A 75 -10.85 5.58 -8.20
C GLU A 75 -9.87 4.96 -9.20
N VAL A 76 -10.42 4.49 -10.33
CA VAL A 76 -9.66 3.95 -11.45
C VAL A 76 -10.13 4.60 -12.75
N THR A 77 -9.21 4.89 -13.67
CA THR A 77 -9.49 5.52 -14.95
C THR A 77 -8.95 4.70 -16.12
N MET A 78 -9.65 4.73 -17.25
CA MET A 78 -9.20 4.10 -18.51
C MET A 78 -8.30 5.02 -19.35
N ASN A 79 -8.09 6.27 -18.93
CA ASN A 79 -7.34 7.28 -19.69
C ASN A 79 -5.82 7.08 -19.64
N TRP A 80 -5.34 6.21 -18.75
CA TRP A 80 -3.92 5.93 -18.55
C TRP A 80 -3.64 4.45 -18.64
N SER A 81 -2.56 4.09 -19.32
CA SER A 81 -2.05 2.72 -19.31
C SER A 81 -1.18 2.46 -18.08
N GLY A 82 -1.08 1.20 -17.70
CA GLY A 82 -0.29 0.74 -16.57
C GLY A 82 -1.06 0.74 -15.26
N VAL A 83 -0.43 0.20 -14.23
CA VAL A 83 -1.09 -0.26 -13.01
C VAL A 83 -0.35 0.21 -11.77
N MET A 84 -1.07 0.31 -10.65
CA MET A 84 -0.47 0.57 -9.35
C MET A 84 0.60 -0.47 -9.01
N ARG A 85 1.62 -0.03 -8.27
CA ARG A 85 2.58 -0.93 -7.61
C ARG A 85 2.44 -0.81 -6.11
N PHE A 86 2.67 -1.89 -5.40
CA PHE A 86 2.72 -1.87 -3.94
C PHE A 86 3.77 -2.83 -3.40
N GLY A 87 4.09 -2.64 -2.13
CA GLY A 87 4.94 -3.51 -1.35
C GLY A 87 5.32 -2.83 -0.05
N VAL A 88 6.58 -2.96 0.35
CA VAL A 88 7.09 -2.44 1.62
C VAL A 88 8.48 -1.83 1.48
N THR A 89 8.87 -1.01 2.45
CA THR A 89 10.23 -0.50 2.57
C THR A 89 10.70 -0.57 4.02
N SER A 90 11.97 -0.87 4.25
CA SER A 90 12.61 -0.73 5.57
C SER A 90 13.22 0.66 5.78
N VAL A 91 13.14 1.54 4.77
CA VAL A 91 13.63 2.90 4.86
C VAL A 91 12.52 3.79 5.39
N ASN A 92 12.79 4.45 6.52
CA ASN A 92 11.84 5.39 7.11
C ASN A 92 11.54 6.54 6.10
N PRO A 93 10.26 6.81 5.76
CA PRO A 93 9.88 7.88 4.83
C PRO A 93 10.46 9.27 5.18
N GLU A 94 10.79 9.50 6.45
CA GLU A 94 11.45 10.71 6.95
C GLU A 94 12.77 11.07 6.25
N VAL A 95 13.47 10.10 5.62
CA VAL A 95 14.68 10.39 4.83
C VAL A 95 14.44 11.36 3.68
N TYR A 96 13.19 11.52 3.23
CA TYR A 96 12.81 12.46 2.18
C TYR A 96 12.31 13.81 2.71
N ARG A 97 12.31 14.04 4.02
CA ARG A 97 11.90 15.34 4.58
C ARG A 97 12.82 16.44 4.05
N GLY A 98 12.20 17.47 3.45
CA GLY A 98 12.94 18.57 2.83
C GLY A 98 13.68 18.19 1.53
N GLY A 99 13.55 16.95 1.08
CA GLY A 99 14.16 16.41 -0.14
C GLY A 99 13.13 16.09 -1.22
N THR A 100 13.61 15.39 -2.27
CA THR A 100 12.75 14.93 -3.37
C THR A 100 12.56 13.43 -3.28
N ILE A 101 11.30 12.99 -3.25
CA ILE A 101 10.95 11.58 -3.40
C ILE A 101 11.15 11.17 -4.86
N PRO A 102 11.69 9.97 -5.15
CA PRO A 102 11.84 9.46 -6.52
C PRO A 102 10.53 9.47 -7.33
N LYS A 103 10.64 9.33 -8.65
CA LYS A 103 9.48 9.46 -9.53
C LYS A 103 8.59 8.21 -9.51
N PHE A 104 9.21 7.04 -9.34
CA PHE A 104 8.54 5.73 -9.41
C PHE A 104 9.01 4.80 -8.29
N ALA A 105 8.19 3.84 -7.89
CA ALA A 105 8.67 2.72 -7.07
C ALA A 105 9.64 1.83 -7.87
N CYS A 106 9.25 1.46 -9.09
CA CYS A 106 10.04 0.60 -9.97
C CYS A 106 10.46 1.38 -11.23
N PRO A 107 11.75 1.45 -11.57
CA PRO A 107 12.89 0.83 -10.89
C PRO A 107 13.53 1.71 -9.79
N ASP A 108 13.18 3.00 -9.68
CA ASP A 108 13.99 3.97 -8.92
C ASP A 108 14.21 3.61 -7.43
N LEU A 109 13.19 3.06 -6.75
CA LEU A 109 13.30 2.58 -5.38
C LEU A 109 13.73 1.12 -5.32
N THR A 110 13.13 0.25 -6.11
CA THR A 110 13.42 -1.20 -6.07
C THR A 110 14.83 -1.58 -6.52
N ASN A 111 15.58 -0.67 -7.15
CA ASN A 111 17.00 -0.86 -7.45
C ASN A 111 17.92 -0.50 -6.26
N LYS A 112 17.35 -0.03 -5.15
CA LYS A 112 18.07 0.31 -3.92
C LYS A 112 17.70 -0.69 -2.84
N ASP A 113 18.64 -0.92 -1.92
CA ASP A 113 18.38 -1.74 -0.76
C ASP A 113 17.28 -1.13 0.12
N GLY A 114 16.48 -2.00 0.71
CA GLY A 114 15.40 -1.60 1.62
C GLY A 114 14.07 -1.25 0.94
N TYR A 115 13.88 -1.54 -0.35
CA TYR A 115 12.62 -1.32 -1.05
C TYR A 115 12.19 -2.55 -1.85
N TRP A 116 10.97 -3.02 -1.62
CA TRP A 116 10.39 -4.16 -2.32
C TRP A 116 9.01 -3.78 -2.81
N ALA A 117 8.79 -3.80 -4.13
CA ALA A 117 7.48 -3.54 -4.72
C ALA A 117 7.34 -4.22 -6.09
N LYS A 118 6.10 -4.54 -6.45
CA LYS A 118 5.74 -5.07 -7.76
C LYS A 118 4.41 -4.48 -8.23
N ALA A 119 4.19 -4.52 -9.54
CA ALA A 119 2.94 -4.13 -10.17
C ALA A 119 1.83 -5.12 -9.81
N VAL A 120 0.65 -4.59 -9.47
CA VAL A 120 -0.57 -5.41 -9.33
C VAL A 120 -0.95 -5.93 -10.73
N PRO A 121 -1.35 -7.20 -10.89
CA PRO A 121 -1.88 -7.67 -12.16
C PRO A 121 -3.05 -6.79 -12.64
N GLU A 122 -3.00 -6.34 -13.90
CA GLU A 122 -3.93 -5.35 -14.47
C GLU A 122 -5.41 -5.71 -14.32
N ARG A 123 -5.75 -7.00 -14.39
CA ARG A 123 -7.11 -7.51 -14.14
C ARG A 123 -7.70 -7.14 -12.77
N TYR A 124 -6.88 -6.70 -11.82
CA TYR A 124 -7.31 -6.30 -10.48
C TYR A 124 -7.35 -4.77 -10.29
N SER A 125 -6.93 -3.99 -11.28
CA SER A 125 -7.13 -2.54 -11.30
C SER A 125 -8.58 -2.19 -11.63
N VAL A 126 -9.47 -2.46 -10.69
CA VAL A 126 -10.90 -2.20 -10.79
C VAL A 126 -11.31 -1.36 -9.60
N GLU A 127 -12.09 -0.31 -9.84
CA GLU A 127 -12.62 0.52 -8.77
C GLU A 127 -13.43 -0.32 -7.78
N GLY A 128 -13.22 -0.08 -6.49
CA GLY A 128 -13.81 -0.84 -5.39
C GLY A 128 -13.02 -2.09 -4.98
N ASN A 129 -12.08 -2.59 -5.80
CA ASN A 129 -11.28 -3.74 -5.39
C ASN A 129 -10.45 -3.42 -4.13
N MET A 130 -10.43 -4.40 -3.23
CA MET A 130 -9.64 -4.39 -2.01
C MET A 130 -8.43 -5.32 -2.17
N ILE A 131 -7.24 -4.74 -2.13
CA ILE A 131 -5.97 -5.44 -2.08
C ILE A 131 -5.59 -5.58 -0.62
N HIS A 132 -5.42 -6.82 -0.15
CA HIS A 132 -4.91 -7.07 1.19
C HIS A 132 -3.57 -7.79 1.12
N PHE A 133 -2.70 -7.52 2.08
CA PHE A 133 -1.40 -8.16 2.18
C PHE A 133 -0.87 -8.12 3.61
N TYR A 134 0.12 -8.96 3.86
CA TYR A 134 0.89 -9.00 5.11
C TYR A 134 2.28 -9.53 4.82
N VAL A 135 3.24 -9.22 5.70
CA VAL A 135 4.61 -9.74 5.63
C VAL A 135 4.79 -10.75 6.75
N THR A 136 5.25 -11.96 6.41
CA THR A 136 5.53 -13.03 7.38
C THR A 136 6.90 -12.87 8.02
N GLU A 137 7.16 -13.55 9.13
CA GLU A 137 8.50 -13.67 9.75
C GLU A 137 9.57 -14.24 8.80
N ALA A 138 9.17 -15.02 7.77
CA ALA A 138 10.10 -15.55 6.77
C ALA A 138 10.55 -14.51 5.71
N GLY A 139 10.10 -13.25 5.80
CA GLY A 139 10.41 -12.22 4.80
C GLY A 139 9.66 -12.39 3.48
N GLU A 140 8.48 -13.01 3.51
CA GLU A 140 7.56 -13.17 2.39
C GLU A 140 6.37 -12.23 2.54
N LEU A 141 6.01 -11.51 1.47
CA LEU A 141 4.77 -10.75 1.41
C LEU A 141 3.73 -11.58 0.67
N PHE A 142 2.66 -11.96 1.38
CA PHE A 142 1.48 -12.58 0.78
C PHE A 142 0.46 -11.52 0.43
N TYR A 143 -0.28 -11.72 -0.65
CA TYR A 143 -1.36 -10.82 -1.04
C TYR A 143 -2.63 -11.56 -1.46
N GLY A 144 -3.74 -10.83 -1.48
CA GLY A 144 -4.99 -11.27 -2.04
C GLY A 144 -5.88 -10.12 -2.50
N ILE A 145 -7.00 -10.47 -3.11
CA ILE A 145 -7.98 -9.53 -3.68
C ILE A 145 -9.37 -9.89 -3.17
N ASN A 146 -10.10 -8.92 -2.60
CA ASN A 146 -11.49 -9.07 -2.16
C ASN A 146 -11.72 -10.31 -1.27
N GLY A 147 -10.90 -10.51 -0.24
CA GLY A 147 -10.97 -11.70 0.64
C GLY A 147 -10.18 -12.91 0.15
N VAL A 148 -9.86 -12.98 -1.15
CA VAL A 148 -9.30 -14.19 -1.74
C VAL A 148 -7.78 -14.09 -1.84
N GLN A 149 -7.08 -14.90 -1.05
CA GLN A 149 -5.62 -15.04 -1.10
C GLN A 149 -5.14 -15.48 -2.49
N LYS A 150 -4.06 -14.87 -2.97
CA LYS A 150 -3.44 -15.18 -4.27
C LYS A 150 -2.05 -15.80 -4.14
N GLY A 151 -1.42 -15.71 -2.97
CA GLY A 151 -0.13 -16.34 -2.66
C GLY A 151 0.98 -15.32 -2.43
N ILE A 152 2.23 -15.77 -2.59
CA ILE A 152 3.44 -14.96 -2.39
C ILE A 152 3.57 -13.92 -3.52
N PHE A 153 3.80 -12.67 -3.14
CA PHE A 153 3.99 -11.54 -4.05
C PHE A 153 5.46 -11.09 -4.10
N LEU A 154 6.10 -10.97 -2.94
CA LEU A 154 7.51 -10.58 -2.76
C LEU A 154 8.17 -11.55 -1.78
N THR A 155 9.48 -11.71 -1.91
CA THR A 155 10.33 -12.55 -1.06
C THR A 155 11.61 -11.80 -0.70
N ASN A 156 12.39 -12.34 0.23
CA ASN A 156 13.68 -11.78 0.66
C ASN A 156 13.52 -10.36 1.23
N ILE A 157 12.44 -10.11 1.95
CA ILE A 157 12.21 -8.86 2.68
C ILE A 157 12.99 -8.96 4.00
N ASN A 158 13.79 -7.94 4.32
CA ASN A 158 14.45 -7.86 5.61
C ASN A 158 13.44 -7.49 6.70
N VAL A 159 13.14 -8.43 7.59
CA VAL A 159 12.18 -8.28 8.70
C VAL A 159 12.83 -7.90 10.04
N ASP A 160 14.16 -7.76 10.07
CA ASP A 160 14.90 -7.36 11.29
C ASP A 160 14.83 -5.84 11.56
N THR A 161 14.13 -5.11 10.69
CA THR A 161 13.96 -3.65 10.77
C THR A 161 12.50 -3.27 10.55
N PRO A 162 12.04 -2.13 11.08
CA PRO A 162 10.67 -1.68 10.86
C PRO A 162 10.36 -1.55 9.37
N LEU A 163 9.17 -2.01 8.97
CA LEU A 163 8.69 -1.95 7.59
C LEU A 163 7.54 -0.97 7.45
N TRP A 164 7.54 -0.15 6.41
CA TRP A 164 6.41 0.71 6.03
C TRP A 164 5.74 0.14 4.78
N ALA A 165 4.41 0.17 4.74
CA ALA A 165 3.68 -0.08 3.50
C ALA A 165 4.03 1.01 2.48
N MET A 166 4.23 0.62 1.23
CA MET A 166 4.60 1.52 0.14
C MET A 166 3.68 1.29 -1.07
N VAL A 167 3.17 2.37 -1.64
CA VAL A 167 2.27 2.34 -2.81
C VAL A 167 2.76 3.37 -3.83
N ASP A 168 2.78 3.00 -5.11
CA ASP A 168 3.00 3.92 -6.23
C ASP A 168 1.70 3.99 -7.05
N ILE A 169 0.95 5.07 -6.84
CA ILE A 169 -0.32 5.37 -7.50
C ILE A 169 -0.03 5.80 -8.93
N TYR A 170 0.05 4.80 -9.80
CA TYR A 170 0.50 4.91 -11.19
C TYR A 170 -0.56 4.41 -12.16
N GLY A 171 -0.52 4.95 -13.39
CA GLY A 171 -1.34 4.47 -14.50
C GLY A 171 -2.83 4.63 -14.25
N ASN A 172 -3.59 3.56 -14.45
CA ASN A 172 -5.05 3.54 -14.30
C ASN A 172 -5.53 3.80 -12.87
N SER A 173 -4.71 3.60 -11.85
CA SER A 173 -5.11 3.85 -10.46
C SER A 173 -4.95 5.34 -10.13
N VAL A 174 -5.99 5.96 -9.60
CA VAL A 174 -6.03 7.40 -9.31
C VAL A 174 -6.10 7.67 -7.81
N ALA A 175 -6.90 6.92 -7.08
CA ALA A 175 -7.03 7.07 -5.64
C ALA A 175 -7.00 5.72 -4.92
N VAL A 176 -6.32 5.69 -3.78
CA VAL A 176 -6.18 4.51 -2.93
C VAL A 176 -6.48 4.91 -1.50
N GLU A 177 -7.19 4.05 -0.79
CA GLU A 177 -7.58 4.23 0.59
C GLU A 177 -7.02 3.11 1.47
N PHE A 178 -6.40 3.42 2.61
CA PHE A 178 -6.28 2.44 3.67
C PHE A 178 -7.67 2.19 4.25
N VAL A 179 -8.19 0.96 4.16
CA VAL A 179 -9.56 0.62 4.64
C VAL A 179 -9.65 0.76 6.16
N GLY A 180 -10.68 1.47 6.66
CA GLY A 180 -11.00 1.54 8.09
C GLY A 180 -11.81 0.33 8.55
N GLY A 181 -11.71 0.03 9.84
CA GLY A 181 -12.76 -0.71 10.56
C GLY A 181 -13.93 0.18 10.94
#